data_AF-A0A960ZH46-F1
#
_entry.id   AF-A0A960ZH46-F1
#
_cell.length_a   1.000
_cell.length_b   1.000
_cell.length_c   1.000
_cell.angle_alpha   90.00
_cell.angle_beta   90.00
_cell.angle_gamma   90.00
#
_symmetry.space_group_name_H-M   'P 1'
#
loop_
_entity.id
_entity.type
_entity.pdbx_description
1 polymer ?
#
loop_
_entity_poly.entity_id
_entity_poly.type
_entity_poly.pdbx_seq_one_letter_code
_entity_poly.pdbx_strand_id
1 'polypeptide(L)'
;MSRMKNHNHDELVLQVEDLLGEVARFRSLLEEGKRGHHILFKPEMIKMTFDHSHEELTDLLESQIDNINRVINESFDYVSIEEKQNFFASQPIELQRALVYGYFQLLESQMTDSEKVLH
;
A
#
# COMPACT_ATOMS: atom_id res chain seq x y z
N MET A 1 26.98 24.65 29.72
CA MET A 1 25.95 23.59 29.75
C MET A 1 25.27 23.51 28.39
N SER A 2 25.81 22.72 27.46
CA SER A 2 25.23 22.53 26.13
C SER A 2 25.29 21.04 25.80
N ARG A 3 24.24 20.30 26.20
CA ARG A 3 24.11 18.84 25.99
C ARG A 3 22.65 18.40 25.85
N MET A 4 21.78 19.25 25.30
CA MET A 4 20.36 18.93 25.06
C MET A 4 19.91 19.14 23.60
N LYS A 5 20.83 19.36 22.65
CA LYS A 5 20.49 19.53 21.22
C LYS A 5 20.79 18.33 20.32
N ASN A 6 21.54 17.32 20.78
CA ASN A 6 21.93 16.18 19.93
C ASN A 6 20.93 15.02 19.93
N HIS A 7 20.23 14.74 21.03
CA HIS A 7 19.29 13.59 21.08
C HIS A 7 18.14 13.71 20.06
N ASN A 8 17.65 14.93 19.83
CA ASN A 8 16.54 15.15 18.89
C ASN A 8 16.97 14.91 17.43
N HIS A 9 18.25 15.11 17.09
CA HIS A 9 18.75 14.90 15.73
C HIS A 9 18.95 13.41 15.44
N ASP A 10 19.51 12.67 16.39
CA ASP A 10 19.73 11.23 16.24
C ASP A 10 18.41 10.45 16.16
N GLU A 11 17.38 10.85 16.91
CA GLU A 11 16.02 10.28 16.82
C GLU A 11 15.34 10.58 15.47
N LEU A 12 15.47 11.81 14.95
CA LEU A 12 14.94 12.18 13.64
C LEU A 12 15.63 11.40 12.49
N VAL A 13 16.94 11.17 12.59
CA VAL A 13 17.68 10.39 11.59
C VAL A 13 17.20 8.94 11.55
N LEU A 14 17.03 8.30 12.72
CA LEU A 14 16.53 6.93 12.81
C LEU A 14 15.10 6.80 12.25
N GLN A 15 14.21 7.74 12.56
CA GLN A 15 12.85 7.76 12.01
C GLN A 15 12.82 7.88 10.47
N VAL A 16 13.73 8.68 9.90
CA VAL A 16 13.85 8.83 8.45
C VAL A 16 14.40 7.56 7.81
N GLU A 17 15.39 6.91 8.41
CA GLU A 17 15.95 5.65 7.92
C GLU A 17 14.92 4.52 7.92
N ASP A 18 14.12 4.41 8.98
CA ASP A 18 13.03 3.43 9.09
C ASP A 18 11.96 3.67 8.01
N LEU A 19 11.51 4.91 7.85
CA LEU A 19 10.53 5.26 6.82
C LEU A 19 11.04 4.98 5.40
N LEU A 20 12.30 5.31 5.10
CA LEU A 20 12.91 4.99 3.81
C LEU A 20 12.99 3.48 3.56
N GLY A 21 13.28 2.71 4.62
CA GLY A 21 13.27 1.25 4.59
C GLY A 21 11.88 0.69 4.25
N GLU A 22 10.82 1.25 4.82
CA GLU A 22 9.44 0.85 4.56
C GLU A 22 8.98 1.18 3.15
N VAL A 23 9.30 2.39 2.66
CA VAL A 23 9.02 2.79 1.28
C VAL A 23 9.71 1.85 0.29
N ALA A 24 10.97 1.49 0.56
CA ALA A 24 11.71 0.53 -0.27
C ALA A 24 11.07 -0.87 -0.25
N ARG A 25 10.62 -1.35 0.92
CA ARG A 25 9.89 -2.61 1.04
C ARG A 25 8.58 -2.56 0.26
N PHE A 26 7.78 -1.50 0.42
CA PHE A 26 6.51 -1.34 -0.29
C PHE A 26 6.71 -1.33 -1.80
N ARG A 27 7.76 -0.64 -2.29
CA ARG A 27 8.16 -0.68 -3.70
C ARG A 27 8.49 -2.11 -4.16
N SER A 28 9.21 -2.89 -3.37
CA SER A 28 9.49 -4.29 -3.69
C SER A 28 8.21 -5.13 -3.79
N LEU A 29 7.21 -4.87 -2.94
CA LEU A 29 5.91 -5.55 -3.00
C LEU A 29 5.13 -5.18 -4.27
N LEU A 30 5.23 -3.93 -4.73
CA LEU A 30 4.65 -3.50 -6.01
C LEU A 30 5.34 -4.17 -7.20
N GLU A 31 6.67 -4.29 -7.19
CA GLU A 31 7.42 -5.00 -8.24
C GLU A 31 7.06 -6.49 -8.32
N GLU A 32 6.87 -7.16 -7.19
CA GLU A 32 6.33 -8.52 -7.16
C GLU A 32 4.89 -8.57 -7.69
N GLY A 33 4.07 -7.57 -7.37
CA GLY A 33 2.72 -7.39 -7.93
C GLY A 33 2.70 -7.36 -9.45
N LYS A 34 3.61 -6.61 -10.08
CA LYS A 34 3.76 -6.55 -11.55
C LYS A 34 4.12 -7.90 -12.17
N ARG A 35 4.77 -8.78 -11.41
CA ARG A 35 5.10 -10.16 -11.82
C ARG A 35 3.95 -11.15 -11.59
N GLY A 36 2.80 -10.68 -11.09
CA GLY A 36 1.64 -11.50 -10.76
C GLY A 36 1.63 -12.03 -9.32
N HIS A 37 2.58 -11.63 -8.48
CA HIS A 37 2.65 -12.03 -7.07
C HIS A 37 1.98 -10.97 -6.17
N HIS A 38 0.66 -11.06 -6.02
CA HIS A 38 -0.15 -10.10 -5.25
C HIS A 38 -0.13 -10.34 -3.73
N ILE A 39 1.05 -10.27 -3.14
CA ILE A 39 1.30 -10.70 -1.75
C ILE A 39 0.71 -9.78 -0.67
N LEU A 40 0.21 -8.59 -1.02
CA LEU A 40 -0.43 -7.69 -0.06
C LEU A 40 -1.85 -8.12 0.34
N PHE A 41 -2.52 -8.89 -0.52
CA PHE A 41 -3.93 -9.24 -0.32
C PHE A 41 -4.12 -10.75 -0.36
N LYS A 42 -5.04 -11.23 0.47
CA LYS A 42 -5.44 -12.64 0.44
C LYS A 42 -6.22 -12.93 -0.86
N PRO A 43 -6.12 -14.13 -1.45
CA PRO A 43 -6.82 -14.47 -2.69
C PRO A 43 -8.33 -14.21 -2.65
N GLU A 44 -8.96 -14.37 -1.49
CA GLU A 44 -10.38 -14.14 -1.29
C GLU A 44 -10.76 -12.67 -1.46
N MET A 45 -9.90 -11.74 -1.01
CA MET A 45 -10.09 -10.29 -1.16
C MET A 45 -10.03 -9.88 -2.63
N ILE A 46 -9.11 -10.49 -3.39
CA ILE A 46 -8.98 -10.23 -4.82
C ILE A 46 -10.24 -10.70 -5.54
N LYS A 47 -10.66 -11.95 -5.28
CA LYS A 47 -11.86 -12.53 -5.90
C LYS A 47 -13.12 -11.69 -5.63
N MET A 48 -13.40 -11.38 -4.37
CA MET A 48 -14.60 -10.61 -4.01
C MET A 48 -14.64 -9.21 -4.62
N THR A 49 -13.46 -8.62 -4.88
CA THR A 49 -13.37 -7.27 -5.45
C THR A 49 -13.80 -7.29 -6.91
N PHE A 50 -13.28 -8.23 -7.68
CA PHE A 50 -13.56 -8.32 -9.12
C PHE A 50 -14.88 -9.03 -9.47
N ASP A 51 -15.68 -9.39 -8.47
CA ASP A 51 -17.09 -9.75 -8.65
C ASP A 51 -18.00 -8.52 -8.90
N HIS A 52 -17.46 -7.30 -8.77
CA HIS A 52 -18.17 -6.03 -8.95
C HIS A 52 -17.76 -5.34 -10.26
N SER A 53 -18.60 -4.42 -10.72
CA SER A 53 -18.34 -3.68 -11.96
C SER A 53 -17.25 -2.61 -11.78
N HIS A 54 -16.58 -2.24 -12.88
CA HIS A 54 -15.55 -1.21 -12.89
C HIS A 54 -16.07 0.16 -12.44
N GLU A 55 -17.31 0.52 -12.80
CA GLU A 55 -17.96 1.78 -12.42
C GLU A 55 -18.16 1.83 -10.90
N GLU A 56 -18.76 0.80 -10.32
CA GLU A 56 -18.97 0.69 -8.86
C GLU A 56 -17.64 0.77 -8.08
N LEU A 57 -16.59 0.12 -8.58
CA LEU A 57 -15.28 0.12 -7.93
C LEU A 57 -14.58 1.49 -8.01
N THR A 58 -14.82 2.25 -9.08
CA THR A 58 -14.26 3.59 -9.25
C THR A 58 -14.91 4.57 -8.29
N ASP A 59 -16.24 4.59 -8.22
CA ASP A 59 -16.99 5.41 -7.25
C ASP A 59 -16.59 5.06 -5.81
N LEU A 60 -16.43 3.75 -5.54
CA LEU A 60 -16.01 3.27 -4.25
C LEU A 60 -14.60 3.75 -3.89
N LEU A 61 -13.65 3.67 -4.83
CA LEU A 61 -12.28 4.14 -4.63
C LEU A 61 -12.24 5.63 -4.27
N GLU A 62 -12.98 6.46 -5.01
CA GLU A 62 -13.06 7.90 -4.76
C GLU A 62 -13.66 8.22 -3.39
N SER A 63 -14.75 7.53 -3.02
CA SER A 63 -15.41 7.72 -1.72
C SER A 63 -14.57 7.30 -0.51
N GLN A 64 -13.56 6.45 -0.71
CA GLN A 64 -12.76 5.85 0.35
C GLN A 64 -11.34 6.41 0.46
N ILE A 65 -10.97 7.44 -0.32
CA ILE A 65 -9.58 7.90 -0.44
C ILE A 65 -8.92 8.24 0.90
N ASP A 66 -9.63 8.91 1.80
CA ASP A 66 -9.12 9.28 3.13
C ASP A 66 -8.89 8.04 4.00
N ASN A 67 -9.81 7.07 3.93
CA ASN A 67 -9.68 5.81 4.66
C ASN A 67 -8.54 4.95 4.12
N ILE A 68 -8.34 4.95 2.80
CA ILE A 68 -7.23 4.28 2.14
C ILE A 68 -5.91 4.87 2.63
N ASN A 69 -5.77 6.19 2.61
CA ASN A 69 -4.55 6.86 3.07
C ASN A 69 -4.24 6.55 4.54
N ARG A 70 -5.27 6.56 5.40
CA ARG A 70 -5.14 6.15 6.80
C ARG A 70 -4.63 4.71 6.92
N VAL A 71 -5.27 3.77 6.23
CA VAL A 71 -4.92 2.35 6.30
C VAL A 71 -3.53 2.07 5.71
N ILE A 72 -3.14 2.71 4.62
CA ILE A 72 -1.78 2.58 4.07
C ILE A 72 -0.74 3.02 5.10
N ASN A 73 -0.95 4.16 5.77
CA ASN A 73 -0.02 4.66 6.78
C ASN A 73 0.02 3.74 8.01
N GLU A 74 -1.12 3.32 8.54
CA GLU A 74 -1.21 2.35 9.64
C GLU A 74 -0.59 0.99 9.26
N SER A 75 -0.59 0.64 7.97
CA SER A 75 -0.01 -0.64 7.54
C SER A 75 1.48 -0.72 7.84
N PHE A 76 2.19 0.41 7.95
CA PHE A 76 3.62 0.47 8.24
C PHE A 76 3.95 -0.05 9.64
N ASP A 77 3.04 0.07 10.60
CA ASP A 77 3.20 -0.45 11.96
C ASP A 77 3.33 -1.99 12.03
N TYR A 78 2.98 -2.69 10.94
CA TYR A 78 3.07 -4.14 10.83
C TYR A 78 4.35 -4.57 10.11
N VAL A 79 5.19 -5.38 10.76
CA VAL A 79 6.53 -5.73 10.27
C VAL A 79 6.47 -6.88 9.25
N SER A 80 5.64 -7.89 9.50
CA SER A 80 5.54 -9.06 8.61
C SER A 80 4.46 -8.92 7.54
N ILE A 81 4.64 -9.62 6.42
CA ILE A 81 3.64 -9.68 5.35
C ILE A 81 2.33 -10.29 5.86
N GLU A 82 2.41 -11.31 6.70
CA GLU A 82 1.23 -11.98 7.27
C GLU A 82 0.41 -11.01 8.15
N GLU A 83 1.08 -10.22 9.00
CA GLU A 83 0.42 -9.19 9.80
C GLU A 83 -0.25 -8.12 8.92
N LYS A 84 0.45 -7.64 7.88
CA LYS A 84 -0.13 -6.68 6.92
C LYS A 84 -1.36 -7.27 6.21
N GLN A 85 -1.30 -8.51 5.75
CA GLN A 85 -2.44 -9.19 5.13
C GLN A 85 -3.61 -9.33 6.09
N ASN A 86 -3.35 -9.69 7.35
CA ASN A 86 -4.39 -9.79 8.38
C ASN A 86 -5.01 -8.42 8.71
N PHE A 87 -4.19 -7.37 8.72
CA PHE A 87 -4.65 -5.99 8.92
C PHE A 87 -5.49 -5.47 7.74
N PHE A 88 -5.09 -5.72 6.49
CA PHE A 88 -5.93 -5.36 5.34
C PHE A 88 -7.24 -6.17 5.33
N ALA A 89 -7.19 -7.45 5.69
CA ALA A 89 -8.37 -8.32 5.76
C ALA A 89 -9.32 -7.98 6.93
N SER A 90 -8.88 -7.21 7.94
CA SER A 90 -9.72 -6.77 9.06
C SER A 90 -10.49 -5.48 8.77
N GLN A 91 -10.16 -4.78 7.67
CA GLN A 91 -10.85 -3.54 7.29
C GLN A 91 -12.31 -3.80 6.88
N PRO A 92 -13.20 -2.79 6.90
CA PRO A 92 -14.54 -2.93 6.34
C PRO A 92 -14.52 -3.42 4.89
N ILE A 93 -15.50 -4.24 4.50
CA ILE A 93 -15.53 -4.91 3.19
C ILE A 93 -15.46 -3.95 1.99
N GLU A 94 -16.06 -2.77 2.11
CA GLU A 94 -15.98 -1.69 1.13
C GLU A 94 -14.56 -1.15 0.99
N LEU A 95 -13.90 -0.92 2.13
CA LEU A 95 -12.51 -0.44 2.14
C LEU A 95 -11.54 -1.51 1.63
N GLN A 96 -11.77 -2.79 1.93
CA GLN A 96 -10.99 -3.90 1.34
C GLN A 96 -11.06 -3.88 -0.18
N ARG A 97 -12.27 -3.76 -0.74
CA ARG A 97 -12.48 -3.69 -2.20
C ARG A 97 -11.79 -2.47 -2.80
N ALA A 98 -11.93 -1.32 -2.17
CA ALA A 98 -11.28 -0.08 -2.61
C ALA A 98 -9.74 -0.20 -2.61
N LEU A 99 -9.16 -0.80 -1.57
CA LEU A 99 -7.71 -1.03 -1.44
C LEU A 99 -7.19 -1.97 -2.53
N VAL A 100 -7.87 -3.11 -2.73
CA VAL A 100 -7.50 -4.07 -3.78
C VAL A 100 -7.59 -3.41 -5.15
N TYR A 101 -8.71 -2.75 -5.45
CA TYR A 101 -8.92 -2.11 -6.74
C TYR A 101 -7.89 -1.01 -7.01
N GLY A 102 -7.66 -0.11 -6.04
CA GLY A 102 -6.65 0.94 -6.13
C GLY A 102 -5.23 0.38 -6.33
N TYR A 103 -4.90 -0.74 -5.69
CA TYR A 103 -3.63 -1.43 -5.90
C TYR A 103 -3.48 -1.92 -7.35
N PHE A 104 -4.51 -2.55 -7.93
CA PHE A 104 -4.45 -3.00 -9.32
C PHE A 104 -4.42 -1.83 -10.31
N GLN A 105 -5.12 -0.74 -10.04
CA GLN A 105 -5.01 0.50 -10.83
C GLN A 105 -3.58 1.08 -10.80
N LEU A 106 -2.93 1.07 -9.62
CA LEU A 106 -1.54 1.49 -9.49
C LEU A 106 -0.56 0.57 -10.24
N LEU A 107 -0.79 -0.74 -10.23
CA LEU A 107 0.03 -1.68 -11.01
C LEU A 107 -0.10 -1.41 -12.51
N GLU A 108 -1.34 -1.26 -12.99
CA GLU A 108 -1.64 -0.98 -14.39
C GLU A 108 -0.99 0.33 -14.86
N SER A 109 -1.08 1.40 -14.06
CA SER A 109 -0.47 2.69 -14.40
C SER A 109 1.05 2.58 -14.52
N GLN A 110 1.70 1.83 -13.63
CA GLN A 110 3.16 1.66 -13.67
C GLN A 110 3.62 0.74 -14.81
N MET A 111 2.81 -0.22 -15.23
CA MET A 111 3.11 -1.09 -16.37
C MET A 111 2.96 -0.34 -17.69
N THR A 112 1.87 0.41 -17.86
CA THR A 112 1.61 1.20 -19.07
C THR A 112 2.59 2.36 -19.25
N ASP A 113 3.07 2.98 -18.17
CA ASP A 113 4.12 4.00 -18.23
C ASP A 113 5.50 3.41 -18.60
N SER A 114 5.77 2.15 -18.22
CA SER A 114 7.02 1.47 -18.57
C SER A 114 7.09 1.09 -20.06
N GLU A 115 5.95 0.82 -20.69
CA GLU A 115 5.86 0.52 -22.13
C GLU A 115 6.03 1.78 -23.01
N LYS A 116 5.62 2.95 -22.54
CA LYS A 116 5.76 4.22 -23.27
C LYS A 116 7.19 4.73 -23.41
N VAL A 117 8.12 4.29 -22.56
CA VAL A 117 9.54 4.71 -22.61
C VAL A 117 10.35 3.89 -23.62
N LEU A 118 9.80 2.77 -24.10
CA LEU A 118 10.45 1.85 -25.05
C LEU A 118 10.06 2.12 -26.52
N HIS A 119 9.21 3.12 -26.78
CA HIS A 119 8.77 3.56 -28.10
C HIS A 119 9.16 5.02 -28.37
#